data_AF-A0A7C9CJW1-F1
#
_entry.id   AF-A0A7C9CJW1-F1
#
_cell.length_a   1.000
_cell.length_b   1.000
_cell.length_c   1.000
_cell.angle_alpha   90.00
_cell.angle_beta   90.00
_cell.angle_gamma   90.00
#
_symmetry.space_group_name_H-M   'P 1'
#
loop_
_entity.id
_entity.type
_entity.pdbx_description
1 polymer ?
#
loop_
_entity_poly.entity_id
_entity_poly.type
_entity_poly.pdbx_seq_one_letter_code
_entity_poly.pdbx_strand_id
1 'polypeptide(L)'
;GGGGGGMECKKGGGDGEMMGLEQLPLALLGTIMAKLDIASICSIASTCRTFKYCASHMLTFLPSIHLLDVAPSMDLLIPLLPPNPHLTSLKIDCCRLDDTAIDHLVRPSLHELFLHNCGDFSGKLLSEI
;
A
#
# COMPACT_ATOMS: atom_id res chain seq x y z
N GLY A 1 0.69 36.55 -2.69
CA GLY A 1 1.56 36.02 -3.74
C GLY A 1 2.75 35.35 -3.10
N GLY A 2 3.20 34.22 -3.64
CA GLY A 2 4.35 33.45 -3.18
C GLY A 2 3.91 32.04 -2.74
N GLY A 3 4.43 30.95 -3.26
CA GLY A 3 5.48 30.72 -4.27
C GLY A 3 5.77 29.22 -4.20
N GLY A 4 5.36 28.47 -5.23
CA GLY A 4 5.51 27.02 -5.27
C GLY A 4 6.97 26.62 -5.46
N GLY A 5 7.53 25.89 -4.49
CA GLY A 5 8.84 25.25 -4.60
C GLY A 5 8.72 23.96 -5.41
N GLY A 6 9.14 24.02 -6.67
CA GLY A 6 9.31 22.84 -7.51
C GLY A 6 10.42 21.95 -6.96
N MET A 7 10.11 20.67 -6.75
CA MET A 7 11.09 19.64 -6.40
C MET A 7 11.83 19.23 -7.67
N GLU A 8 12.99 19.84 -7.91
CA GLU A 8 13.90 19.43 -8.99
C GLU A 8 14.71 18.21 -8.55
N CYS A 9 14.40 17.05 -9.12
CA CYS A 9 15.20 15.84 -8.95
C CYS A 9 16.54 16.00 -9.68
N LYS A 10 17.59 16.34 -8.92
CA LYS A 10 18.98 16.45 -9.38
C LYS A 10 19.47 15.09 -9.92
N LYS A 11 19.78 15.00 -11.21
CA LYS A 11 20.35 13.81 -11.84
C LYS A 11 21.85 13.72 -11.51
N GLY A 12 22.22 12.80 -10.63
CA GLY A 12 23.62 12.46 -10.36
C GLY A 12 24.23 11.72 -11.54
N GLY A 13 25.30 12.28 -12.12
CA GLY A 13 26.13 11.61 -13.13
C GLY A 13 27.20 10.76 -12.44
N GLY A 14 27.32 9.52 -12.89
CA GLY A 14 28.36 8.58 -12.52
C GLY A 14 28.25 7.35 -13.41
N ASP A 15 29.20 7.20 -14.34
CA ASP A 15 29.29 6.08 -15.27
C ASP A 15 29.77 4.82 -14.54
N GLY A 16 28.85 4.22 -13.79
CA GLY A 16 28.79 2.78 -13.58
C GLY A 16 27.41 2.38 -14.09
N GLU A 17 27.34 1.49 -15.08
CA GLU A 17 26.06 0.94 -15.56
C GLU A 17 25.37 0.22 -14.40
N MET A 18 24.62 0.98 -13.62
CA MET A 18 23.72 0.46 -12.61
C MET A 18 22.62 -0.23 -13.40
N MET A 19 22.72 -1.56 -13.57
CA MET A 19 21.64 -2.35 -14.16
C MET A 19 20.36 -2.02 -13.39
N GLY A 20 19.48 -1.24 -14.02
CA GLY A 20 18.25 -0.78 -13.40
C GLY A 20 17.33 -1.97 -13.16
N LEU A 21 16.56 -1.93 -12.07
CA LEU A 21 15.50 -2.92 -11.82
C LEU A 21 14.53 -3.09 -13.00
N GLU A 22 14.43 -2.08 -13.87
CA GLU A 22 13.62 -2.11 -15.09
C GLU A 22 14.11 -3.12 -16.15
N GLN A 23 15.34 -3.62 -16.03
CA GLN A 23 15.89 -4.65 -16.92
C GLN A 23 15.55 -6.07 -16.44
N LEU A 24 15.09 -6.24 -15.20
CA LEU A 24 14.68 -7.53 -14.68
C LEU A 24 13.26 -7.88 -15.14
N PRO A 25 13.01 -9.13 -15.56
CA PRO A 25 11.65 -9.62 -15.80
C PRO A 25 10.76 -9.42 -14.57
N LEU A 26 9.57 -8.84 -14.77
CA LEU A 26 8.60 -8.58 -13.70
C LEU A 26 8.26 -9.85 -12.90
N ALA A 27 8.26 -11.02 -13.55
CA ALA A 27 8.03 -12.30 -12.91
C ALA A 27 9.09 -12.65 -11.84
N LEU A 28 10.37 -12.31 -12.07
CA LEU A 28 11.41 -12.52 -11.06
C LEU A 28 11.22 -11.59 -9.86
N LEU A 29 10.86 -10.33 -10.14
CA LEU A 29 10.58 -9.35 -9.10
C LEU A 29 9.40 -9.79 -8.23
N GLY A 30 8.30 -10.21 -8.86
CA GLY A 30 7.14 -10.75 -8.16
C GLY A 30 7.46 -12.00 -7.34
N THR A 31 8.35 -12.87 -7.85
CA THR A 31 8.78 -14.07 -7.10
C THR A 31 9.57 -13.71 -5.84
N ILE A 32 10.44 -12.70 -5.91
CA ILE A 32 11.18 -12.20 -4.74
C ILE A 32 10.21 -11.55 -3.76
N MET A 33 9.33 -10.68 -4.25
CA MET A 33 8.36 -9.97 -3.41
C MET A 33 7.37 -10.92 -2.73
N ALA A 34 7.01 -12.04 -3.37
CA ALA A 34 6.13 -13.05 -2.78
C ALA A 34 6.75 -13.78 -1.57
N LYS A 35 8.06 -13.64 -1.33
CA LYS A 35 8.76 -14.15 -0.15
C LYS A 35 8.81 -13.15 1.00
N LEU A 36 8.39 -11.92 0.77
CA LEU A 36 8.39 -10.85 1.77
C LEU A 36 7.06 -10.80 2.50
N ASP A 37 7.09 -10.34 3.74
CA ASP A 37 5.87 -9.97 4.46
C ASP A 37 5.30 -8.66 3.89
N ILE A 38 4.04 -8.38 4.22
CA ILE A 38 3.33 -7.22 3.66
C ILE A 38 4.05 -5.92 4.07
N ALA A 39 4.56 -5.81 5.29
CA ALA A 39 5.32 -4.65 5.75
C ALA A 39 6.56 -4.39 4.88
N SER A 40 7.35 -5.43 4.57
CA SER A 40 8.51 -5.29 3.68
C SER A 40 8.09 -4.96 2.25
N ILE A 41 7.01 -5.54 1.73
CA ILE A 41 6.45 -5.19 0.42
C ILE A 41 6.07 -3.70 0.37
N CYS A 42 5.40 -3.18 1.40
CA CYS A 42 5.05 -1.77 1.53
C CYS A 42 6.31 -0.89 1.52
N SER A 43 7.34 -1.29 2.28
CA SER A 43 8.60 -0.57 2.38
C SER A 43 9.30 -0.47 1.03
N ILE A 44 9.47 -1.57 0.30
CA ILE A 44 10.13 -1.54 -1.02
C ILE A 44 9.26 -0.87 -2.10
N ALA A 45 7.93 -0.93 -1.99
CA ALA A 45 7.03 -0.21 -2.90
C ALA A 45 7.21 1.32 -2.81
N SER A 46 7.71 1.83 -1.69
CA SER A 46 7.97 3.26 -1.51
C SER A 46 9.24 3.75 -2.23
N THR A 47 10.16 2.85 -2.62
CA THR A 47 11.48 3.24 -3.11
C THR A 47 11.54 3.43 -4.63
N CYS A 48 10.76 2.67 -5.41
CA CYS A 48 10.76 2.79 -6.87
C CYS A 48 9.41 2.44 -7.52
N ARG A 49 9.20 2.95 -8.75
CA ARG A 49 7.95 2.76 -9.49
C ARG A 49 7.71 1.29 -9.88
N THR A 50 8.76 0.55 -10.20
CA THR A 50 8.68 -0.88 -10.57
C THR A 50 8.21 -1.74 -9.41
N PHE A 51 8.78 -1.55 -8.21
CA PHE A 51 8.32 -2.23 -7.00
C PHE A 51 6.91 -1.79 -6.61
N LYS A 52 6.59 -0.51 -6.72
CA LYS A 52 5.22 -0.02 -6.49
C LYS A 52 4.21 -0.73 -7.38
N TYR A 53 4.49 -0.81 -8.69
CA TYR A 53 3.62 -1.49 -9.65
C TYR A 53 3.48 -2.98 -9.34
N CYS A 54 4.60 -3.65 -9.06
CA CYS A 54 4.60 -5.08 -8.74
C CYS A 54 3.85 -5.37 -7.43
N ALA A 55 4.05 -4.55 -6.39
CA ALA A 55 3.31 -4.64 -5.13
C ALA A 55 1.80 -4.50 -5.37
N SER A 56 1.36 -3.45 -6.06
CA SER A 56 -0.05 -3.24 -6.35
C SER A 56 -0.65 -4.42 -7.12
N HIS A 57 0.07 -5.00 -8.08
CA HIS A 57 -0.40 -6.18 -8.81
C HIS A 57 -0.48 -7.44 -7.95
N MET A 58 0.45 -7.65 -7.02
CA MET A 58 0.37 -8.80 -6.11
C MET A 58 -0.78 -8.66 -5.11
N LEU A 59 -0.94 -7.46 -4.56
CA LEU A 59 -1.94 -7.16 -3.54
C LEU A 59 -3.39 -7.31 -4.06
N THR A 60 -3.64 -7.31 -5.38
CA THR A 60 -4.97 -7.56 -5.94
C THR A 60 -5.44 -9.01 -5.86
N PHE A 61 -4.56 -9.95 -5.54
CA PHE A 61 -4.90 -11.38 -5.47
C PHE A 61 -4.79 -11.97 -4.06
N LEU A 62 -4.33 -11.20 -3.08
CA LEU A 62 -4.18 -11.71 -1.72
C LEU A 62 -5.54 -11.76 -1.01
N PRO A 63 -5.93 -12.90 -0.43
CA PRO A 63 -7.18 -13.00 0.31
C PRO A 63 -7.11 -12.39 1.71
N SER A 64 -5.90 -12.19 2.24
CA SER A 64 -5.68 -11.64 3.57
C SER A 64 -4.56 -10.60 3.54
N ILE A 65 -4.84 -9.41 4.10
CA ILE A 65 -3.88 -8.31 4.20
C ILE A 65 -3.80 -7.84 5.65
N HIS A 66 -2.59 -7.87 6.22
CA HIS A 66 -2.30 -7.43 7.58
C HIS A 66 -1.34 -6.25 7.55
N LEU A 67 -1.79 -5.11 8.08
CA LEU A 67 -1.09 -3.83 8.14
C LEU A 67 -1.11 -3.32 9.59
N LEU A 68 -0.74 -4.17 10.54
CA LEU A 68 -0.67 -3.79 11.96
C LEU A 68 0.69 -3.18 12.33
N ASP A 69 1.77 -3.59 11.66
CA ASP A 69 3.12 -3.08 11.89
C ASP A 69 3.40 -1.78 11.12
N VAL A 70 2.44 -1.35 10.30
CA VAL A 70 2.50 -0.13 9.51
C VAL A 70 1.24 0.65 9.85
N ALA A 71 1.38 1.90 10.31
CA ALA A 71 0.24 2.81 10.50
C ALA A 71 0.05 3.68 9.23
N PRO A 72 -0.66 3.19 8.20
CA PRO A 72 -0.80 3.91 6.94
C PRO A 72 -1.62 5.19 7.12
N SER A 73 -1.20 6.27 6.47
CA SER A 73 -2.10 7.38 6.15
C SER A 73 -2.90 7.04 4.89
N MET A 74 -3.92 7.85 4.58
CA MET A 74 -4.74 7.68 3.36
C MET A 74 -3.90 7.58 2.07
N ASP A 75 -2.85 8.39 1.91
CA ASP A 75 -1.96 8.34 0.75
C ASP A 75 -1.21 7.02 0.59
N LEU A 76 -0.96 6.33 1.70
CA LEU A 76 -0.34 5.00 1.74
C LEU A 76 -1.39 3.88 1.68
N LEU A 77 -2.59 4.12 2.20
CA LEU A 77 -3.67 3.14 2.19
C LEU A 77 -4.10 2.76 0.77
N ILE A 78 -4.32 3.75 -0.09
CA ILE A 78 -4.79 3.56 -1.47
C ILE A 78 -3.88 2.61 -2.28
N PRO A 79 -2.54 2.81 -2.33
CA PRO A 79 -1.67 1.90 -3.06
C PRO A 79 -1.52 0.52 -2.41
N LEU A 80 -1.78 0.40 -1.09
CA LEU A 80 -1.68 -0.87 -0.34
C LEU A 80 -2.96 -1.70 -0.36
N LEU A 81 -4.11 -1.06 -0.57
CA LEU A 81 -5.41 -1.70 -0.71
C LEU A 81 -6.00 -1.42 -2.10
N PRO A 82 -5.34 -1.86 -3.19
CA PRO A 82 -5.94 -1.75 -4.51
C PRO A 82 -7.27 -2.51 -4.55
N PRO A 83 -8.16 -2.19 -5.50
CA PRO A 83 -9.39 -2.97 -5.71
C PRO A 83 -9.06 -4.46 -5.84
N ASN A 84 -9.52 -5.25 -4.87
CA ASN A 84 -9.20 -6.67 -4.74
C ASN A 84 -10.51 -7.42 -4.43
N PRO A 85 -11.07 -8.16 -5.41
CA PRO A 85 -12.30 -8.94 -5.23
C PRO A 85 -12.11 -10.24 -4.45
N HIS A 86 -10.86 -10.62 -4.18
CA HIS A 86 -10.49 -11.83 -3.45
C HIS A 86 -10.20 -11.57 -1.97
N LEU A 87 -10.11 -10.31 -1.54
CA LEU A 87 -9.80 -9.93 -0.17
C LEU A 87 -10.98 -10.30 0.75
N THR A 88 -10.73 -11.22 1.68
CA THR A 88 -11.69 -11.72 2.67
C THR A 88 -11.32 -11.36 4.10
N SER A 89 -10.05 -11.06 4.40
CA SER A 89 -9.58 -10.67 5.73
C SER A 89 -8.67 -9.44 5.66
N LEU A 90 -8.99 -8.41 6.44
CA LEU A 90 -8.22 -7.17 6.53
C LEU A 90 -7.96 -6.83 8.00
N LYS A 91 -6.68 -6.68 8.36
CA LYS A 91 -6.26 -6.19 9.67
C LYS A 91 -5.44 -4.94 9.48
N ILE A 92 -5.78 -3.85 10.15
CA ILE A 92 -5.14 -2.56 9.91
C ILE A 92 -5.00 -1.73 11.18
N ASP A 93 -3.88 -1.03 11.29
CA ASP A 93 -3.70 0.04 12.27
C ASP A 93 -4.29 1.37 11.75
N CYS A 94 -5.27 1.88 12.48
CA CYS A 94 -6.05 3.05 12.18
C CYS A 94 -5.56 4.33 12.88
N CYS A 95 -4.38 4.33 13.53
CA CYS A 95 -3.87 5.48 14.28
C CYS A 95 -3.72 6.77 13.43
N ARG A 96 -3.76 6.65 12.10
CA ARG A 96 -3.65 7.77 11.14
C ARG A 96 -4.78 7.77 10.11
N LEU A 97 -5.90 7.12 10.42
CA LEU A 97 -7.07 6.98 9.56
C LEU A 97 -8.33 7.49 10.26
N ASP A 98 -9.27 7.99 9.46
CA ASP A 98 -10.57 8.49 9.91
C ASP A 98 -11.69 7.96 8.99
N ASP A 99 -12.90 8.51 9.12
CA ASP A 99 -14.07 8.14 8.33
C ASP A 99 -13.87 8.22 6.80
N THR A 100 -12.87 8.95 6.29
CA THR A 100 -12.55 8.99 4.87
C THR A 100 -11.98 7.67 4.34
N ALA A 101 -11.45 6.82 5.24
CA ALA A 101 -10.90 5.52 4.88
C ALA A 101 -11.98 4.44 4.68
N ILE A 102 -13.20 4.64 5.19
CA ILE A 102 -14.25 3.60 5.25
C ILE A 102 -14.50 2.98 3.87
N ASP A 103 -14.62 3.79 2.83
CA ASP A 103 -14.89 3.35 1.45
C ASP A 103 -13.76 2.47 0.87
N HIS A 104 -12.55 2.53 1.45
CA HIS A 104 -11.41 1.70 1.07
C HIS A 104 -11.29 0.42 1.91
N LEU A 105 -11.76 0.45 3.16
CA LEU A 105 -11.67 -0.66 4.11
C LEU A 105 -12.82 -1.64 3.95
N VAL A 106 -14.04 -1.14 3.75
CA VAL A 106 -15.25 -1.95 3.67
C VAL A 106 -15.45 -2.42 2.23
N ARG A 107 -15.65 -3.72 2.05
CA ARG A 107 -15.86 -4.34 0.74
C ARG A 107 -16.85 -5.50 0.82
N PRO A 108 -17.66 -5.75 -0.23
CA PRO A 108 -18.62 -6.86 -0.24
C PRO A 108 -17.99 -8.25 -0.08
N SER A 109 -16.73 -8.43 -0.48
CA SER A 109 -16.01 -9.70 -0.36
C SER A 109 -15.40 -9.93 1.03
N LEU A 110 -15.41 -8.92 1.90
CA LEU A 110 -14.71 -8.96 3.17
C LEU A 110 -15.53 -9.70 4.22
N HIS A 111 -14.93 -10.71 4.87
CA HIS A 111 -15.56 -11.50 5.93
C HIS A 111 -15.00 -11.17 7.32
N GLU A 112 -13.75 -10.75 7.39
CA GLU A 112 -13.07 -10.33 8.63
C GLU A 112 -12.49 -8.93 8.45
N LEU A 113 -12.93 -7.99 9.29
CA LEU A 113 -12.34 -6.66 9.43
C LEU A 113 -11.86 -6.47 10.86
N PHE A 114 -10.57 -6.21 11.03
CA PHE A 114 -9.97 -5.89 12.32
C PHE A 114 -9.32 -4.52 12.26
N LEU A 115 -9.79 -3.61 13.12
CA LEU A 115 -9.30 -2.25 13.23
C LEU A 115 -8.59 -2.06 14.57
N HIS A 116 -7.31 -1.76 14.53
CA HIS A 116 -6.50 -1.39 15.69
C HIS A 116 -6.41 0.14 15.78
N ASN A 117 -6.37 0.74 16.98
CA ASN A 117 -6.25 2.21 17.14
C ASN A 117 -7.30 3.05 16.38
N CYS A 118 -8.56 2.59 16.27
CA CYS A 118 -9.62 3.25 15.48
C CYS A 118 -10.31 4.44 16.18
N GLY A 119 -9.58 5.22 16.98
CA GLY A 119 -10.15 6.27 17.83
C GLY A 119 -10.83 7.42 17.06
N ASP A 120 -10.43 7.66 15.81
CA ASP A 120 -10.93 8.74 14.96
C ASP A 120 -12.08 8.30 14.03
N PHE A 121 -12.58 7.07 14.16
CA PHE A 121 -13.76 6.59 13.43
C PHE A 121 -15.04 6.90 14.18
N SER A 122 -16.04 7.40 13.47
CA SER A 122 -17.38 7.61 14.01
C SER A 122 -18.24 6.35 13.92
N GLY A 123 -19.48 6.44 14.42
CA GLY A 123 -20.48 5.38 14.26
C GLY A 123 -20.84 5.07 12.81
N LYS A 124 -20.45 5.90 11.83
CA LYS A 124 -20.62 5.63 10.39
C LYS A 124 -19.98 4.30 9.97
N LEU A 125 -18.85 3.94 10.58
CA LEU A 125 -18.21 2.66 10.30
C LEU A 125 -19.16 1.47 10.55
N LEU A 126 -19.96 1.52 11.62
CA LEU A 126 -20.87 0.44 12.00
C LEU A 126 -22.07 0.30 11.07
N SER A 127 -22.42 1.36 10.31
CA SER A 127 -23.52 1.29 9.34
C SER A 127 -23.10 0.70 7.98
N GLU A 128 -21.79 0.64 7.70
CA GLU A 128 -21.26 0.15 6.44
C GLU A 128 -20.84 -1.34 6.49
N ILE A 129 -20.71 -1.92 7.69
CA ILE A 129 -20.31 -3.32 7.92
C ILE A 129 -21.50 -4.28 8.09
#